data_AF-A0A6G7CFI2-F1
#
_entry.id   AF-A0A6G7CFI2-F1
#
_cell.length_a   1.000
_cell.length_b   1.000
_cell.length_c   1.000
_cell.angle_alpha   90.00
_cell.angle_beta   90.00
_cell.angle_gamma   90.00
#
_symmetry.space_group_name_H-M   'P 1'
#
loop_
_entity.id
_entity.type
_entity.pdbx_description
1 polymer ?
#
loop_
_entity_poly.entity_id
_entity_poly.type
_entity_poly.pdbx_seq_one_letter_code
_entity_poly.pdbx_strand_id
1 'polypeptide(L)' 'MSRPLTTFLTDALYGEVEFGFYGSFKANNQVQAFQSVAFLHSFAFLSFHSKRKHWLLWRDSCDEETYRQLLVRLKLKQEL' A
#
# COMPACT_ATOMS: atom_id res chain seq x y z
N MET A 1 -21.00 -5.88 28.44
CA MET A 1 -20.19 -6.58 27.44
C MET A 1 -19.52 -5.54 26.56
N SER A 2 -18.23 -5.28 26.80
CA SER A 2 -17.47 -4.29 26.01
C SER A 2 -17.14 -4.93 24.66
N ARG A 3 -17.77 -4.46 23.58
CA ARG A 3 -17.38 -4.88 22.22
C ARG A 3 -15.98 -4.29 21.96
N PRO A 4 -14.98 -5.12 21.64
CA PRO A 4 -13.64 -4.59 21.38
C PRO A 4 -13.71 -3.67 20.16
N LEU A 5 -13.08 -2.50 20.27
CA LEU A 5 -13.04 -1.46 19.22
C LEU A 5 -12.46 -1.97 17.89
N THR A 6 -11.85 -3.16 17.90
CA THR A 6 -11.30 -3.85 16.73
C THR A 6 -12.34 -4.31 15.71
N THR A 7 -13.63 -4.43 16.07
CA THR A 7 -14.67 -4.79 15.07
C THR A 7 -15.03 -3.64 14.12
N PHE A 8 -14.62 -2.41 14.44
CA PHE A 8 -14.89 -1.22 13.61
C PHE A 8 -13.70 -0.76 12.77
N LEU A 9 -12.52 -1.30 13.02
CA LEU A 9 -11.34 -1.00 12.21
C LEU A 9 -11.46 -1.80 10.92
N THR A 10 -11.48 -1.10 9.78
CA THR A 10 -11.40 -1.73 8.46
C THR A 10 -10.16 -2.64 8.43
N ASP A 11 -10.21 -3.80 7.76
CA ASP A 11 -9.08 -4.74 7.68
C ASP A 11 -7.74 -4.11 7.25
N ALA A 12 -7.77 -2.94 6.62
CA ALA A 12 -6.60 -2.14 6.26
C ALA A 12 -5.91 -1.42 7.45
N LEU A 13 -6.58 -1.34 8.60
CA LEU A 13 -6.10 -0.74 9.85
C LEU A 13 -5.62 -1.80 10.86
N TYR A 14 -5.67 -3.08 10.48
CA TYR A 14 -5.24 -4.19 11.29
C TYR A 14 -4.22 -5.03 10.51
N GLY A 15 -3.01 -5.19 11.05
CA GLY A 15 -1.96 -6.03 10.49
C GLY A 15 -0.81 -5.28 9.82
N GLU A 16 0.23 -6.03 9.50
CA GLU A 16 1.42 -5.56 8.79
C GLU A 16 1.17 -5.62 7.27
N VAL A 17 1.51 -4.53 6.58
CA VAL A 17 1.39 -4.44 5.12
C VAL A 17 2.79 -4.30 4.54
N GLU A 18 3.25 -5.33 3.83
CA GLU A 18 4.51 -5.31 3.11
C GLU A 18 4.25 -4.97 1.65
N PHE A 19 4.76 -3.84 1.18
CA PHE A 19 4.68 -3.49 -0.22
C PHE A 19 5.85 -4.10 -0.99
N GLY A 20 5.52 -5.04 -1.88
CA GLY A 20 6.48 -5.63 -2.81
C GLY A 20 6.65 -4.77 -4.07
N PHE A 21 7.84 -4.82 -4.66
CA PHE A 21 8.15 -4.11 -5.91
C PHE A 21 7.57 -4.82 -7.15
N TYR A 22 7.12 -6.06 -7.01
CA TYR A 22 6.75 -6.93 -8.11
C TYR A 22 5.28 -6.83 -8.56
N GLY A 23 4.59 -5.71 -8.27
CA GLY A 23 3.16 -5.59 -8.65
C GLY A 23 2.23 -6.28 -7.66
N SER A 24 2.75 -6.66 -6.49
CA SER A 24 1.99 -7.24 -5.40
C SER A 24 2.42 -6.64 -4.07
N PHE A 25 1.48 -6.59 -3.14
CA PHE A 25 1.74 -6.29 -1.74
C PHE A 25 1.15 -7.41 -0.89
N LYS A 26 1.69 -7.62 0.30
CA LYS A 26 1.20 -8.59 1.27
C LYS A 26 0.48 -7.82 2.37
N ALA A 27 -0.79 -8.12 2.57
CA ALA A 27 -1.58 -7.57 3.68
C ALA A 27 -2.28 -8.74 4.37
N ASN A 28 -2.25 -8.78 5.71
CA ASN A 28 -2.89 -9.85 6.49
C ASN A 28 -2.50 -11.27 6.04
N ASN A 29 -1.19 -11.45 5.77
CA ASN A 29 -0.61 -12.70 5.27
C ASN A 29 -1.13 -13.18 3.91
N GLN A 30 -1.87 -12.34 3.18
CA GLN A 30 -2.35 -12.61 1.82
C GLN A 30 -1.62 -11.72 0.82
N VAL A 31 -1.12 -12.33 -0.25
CA VAL A 31 -0.51 -11.61 -1.37
C VAL A 31 -1.63 -11.10 -2.28
N GLN A 32 -1.68 -9.78 -2.48
CA GLN A 32 -2.62 -9.12 -3.38
C GLN A 32 -1.85 -8.46 -4.52
N ALA A 33 -2.33 -8.68 -5.74
CA ALA A 33 -1.80 -8.01 -6.92
C ALA A 33 -2.46 -6.63 -7.12
N PHE A 34 -1.66 -5.64 -7.49
CA PHE A 34 -2.15 -4.33 -7.96
C PHE A 34 -1.86 -4.19 -9.45
N GLN A 35 -2.77 -3.53 -10.16
CA GLN A 35 -2.71 -3.35 -11.61
C GLN A 35 -1.99 -2.06 -11.99
N SER A 36 -2.18 -1.00 -11.19
CA SER A 36 -1.53 0.28 -11.44
C SER A 36 -1.27 1.03 -10.14
N VAL A 37 -0.33 1.95 -10.20
CA VAL A 37 0.01 2.87 -9.11
C VAL A 37 -0.16 4.29 -9.63
N ALA A 38 -0.84 5.15 -8.89
CA ALA A 38 -0.93 6.56 -9.17
C ALA A 38 0.08 7.32 -8.29
N PHE A 39 0.88 8.16 -8.95
CA PHE A 39 1.95 8.95 -8.34
C PHE A 39 1.56 10.42 -8.14
N LEU A 40 0.34 10.81 -8.54
CA LEU A 40 -0.14 12.20 -8.54
C LEU A 40 0.04 12.89 -7.17
N HIS A 41 -0.14 12.13 -6.09
CA HIS A 41 -0.01 12.61 -4.72
C HIS A 41 1.20 12.02 -3.98
N SER A 42 2.23 11.58 -4.72
CA SER A 42 3.41 10.93 -4.15
C SER A 42 4.17 11.75 -3.10
N PHE A 43 3.90 13.05 -2.97
CA PHE A 43 4.41 13.86 -1.86
C PHE A 43 3.78 13.50 -0.49
N ALA A 44 2.57 12.92 -0.49
CA ALA A 44 1.79 12.57 0.69
C ALA A 44 1.41 11.08 0.75
N PHE A 45 1.01 10.48 -0.37
CA PHE A 45 0.63 9.06 -0.43
C PHE A 45 0.78 8.47 -1.84
N LEU A 46 0.88 7.14 -1.88
CA LEU A 46 0.78 6.34 -3.10
C LEU A 46 -0.56 5.63 -3.17
N SER A 47 -1.18 5.65 -4.34
CA SER A 47 -2.46 4.99 -4.58
C SER A 47 -2.27 3.76 -5.46
N PHE A 48 -2.57 2.58 -4.92
CA PHE A 48 -2.51 1.32 -5.63
C PHE A 48 -3.91 0.89 -6.03
N HIS A 49 -4.13 0.73 -7.34
CA HIS A 49 -5.39 0.28 -7.89
C HIS A 49 -5.33 -1.21 -8.20
N SER A 50 -6.32 -1.96 -7.73
CA SER A 50 -6.56 -3.37 -8.09
C SER A 50 -7.99 -3.54 -8.60
N LYS A 51 -8.30 -4.69 -9.21
CA LYS A 51 -9.60 -4.95 -9.88
C LYS A 51 -10.83 -4.71 -9.00
N ARG A 52 -10.69 -4.85 -7.67
CA ARG A 52 -11.81 -4.75 -6.71
C ARG A 52 -11.50 -3.91 -5.48
N LYS A 53 -10.28 -3.42 -5.33
CA LYS A 53 -9.83 -2.71 -4.14
C LYS A 53 -8.85 -1.61 -4.50
N HIS A 54 -8.92 -0.51 -3.77
CA HIS A 54 -7.99 0.61 -3.84
C HIS A 54 -7.25 0.69 -2.52
N TRP A 55 -5.94 0.87 -2.56
CA TRP A 55 -5.09 0.96 -1.38
C TRP A 55 -4.31 2.26 -1.39
N LEU A 56 -4.17 2.85 -0.21
CA LEU A 56 -3.41 4.08 0.00
C LEU A 56 -2.25 3.76 0.94
N LEU A 57 -1.03 4.02 0.49
CA LEU A 57 0.16 4.00 1.32
C LEU A 57 0.52 5.42 1.66
N TRP A 58 0.38 5.79 2.93
CA TRP A 58 0.82 7.10 3.42
C TRP A 58 2.33 7.16 3.49
N ARG A 59 2.90 8.30 3.11
CA ARG A 59 4.35 8.55 3.22
C ARG A 59 4.84 8.34 4.66
N ASP A 60 4.08 8.83 5.64
CA ASP A 60 4.45 8.75 7.06
C ASP A 60 4.36 7.33 7.64
N SER A 61 3.84 6.35 6.88
CA SER A 61 3.87 4.93 7.27
C SER A 61 5.21 4.27 7.02
N CYS A 62 6.17 4.94 6.37
CA CYS A 62 7.48 4.40 6.05
C CYS A 62 8.57 5.46 6.29
N ASP A 63 9.80 5.01 6.53
CA ASP A 63 10.95 5.90 6.51
C ASP A 63 11.15 6.53 5.13
N GLU A 64 11.65 7.77 5.10
CA GLU A 64 11.79 8.54 3.86
C GLU A 64 12.66 7.82 2.81
N GLU A 65 13.73 7.16 3.24
CA GLU A 65 14.61 6.40 2.35
C GLU A 65 13.85 5.24 1.68
N THR A 66 13.14 4.45 2.48
CA THR A 66 12.32 3.33 2.03
C THR A 66 11.25 3.80 1.04
N TYR A 67 10.60 4.93 1.33
CA TYR A 67 9.59 5.51 0.47
C TYR A 67 10.15 5.97 -0.88
N ARG A 68 11.32 6.63 -0.89
CA ARG A 68 12.00 7.04 -2.13
C ARG A 68 12.43 5.84 -2.97
N GLN A 69 12.99 4.80 -2.35
CA GLN A 69 13.36 3.57 -3.06
C GLN A 69 12.14 2.89 -3.69
N LEU A 70 11.02 2.84 -2.97
CA LEU A 70 9.75 2.32 -3.47
C LEU A 70 9.25 3.12 -4.69
N LEU A 71 9.24 4.45 -4.59
CA LEU A 71 8.85 5.34 -5.69
C LEU A 71 9.66 5.09 -6.97
N VAL A 72 10.99 5.07 -6.85
CA VAL A 72 11.89 4.87 -8.00
C VAL A 72 11.63 3.51 -8.65
N ARG A 73 11.53 2.44 -7.85
CA ARG A 73 11.30 1.08 -8.36
C ARG A 73 9.94 0.92 -9.03
N LEU A 74 8.89 1.50 -8.44
CA LEU A 74 7.54 1.43 -9.02
C LEU A 74 7.44 2.25 -10.32
N LYS A 75 8.11 3.41 -10.39
CA LYS A 75 8.16 4.24 -11.60
C LYS A 75 8.88 3.54 -12.75
N LEU A 76 10.06 2.96 -12.47
CA LEU A 76 10.81 2.16 -13.45
C LEU A 76 9.97 1.01 -14.03
N LYS A 77 9.12 0.38 -13.22
CA LYS A 77 8.26 -0.71 -13.67
C LYS A 77 7.07 -0.24 -14.53
N GLN A 78 6.60 0.99 -14.38
CA GLN A 78 5.52 1.53 -15.20
C GLN A 78 5.97 1.94 -16.61
N GLU A 79 7.26 2.24 -16.77
CA GLU A 79 7.86 2.64 -18.03
C GLU A 79 8.33 1.45 -18.89
N LEU A 80 8.33 0.24 -18.32
CA LEU A 80 8.64 -1.05 -18.96
C LEU A 80 7.36 -1.80 -19.39
#